data_AF-E9DQQ9-F1
#
_entry.id   AF-E9DQQ9-F1
#
_cell.length_a   1.000
_cell.length_b   1.000
_cell.length_c   1.000
_cell.angle_alpha   90.00
_cell.angle_beta   90.00
_cell.angle_gamma   90.00
#
_symmetry.space_group_name_H-M   'P 1'
#
loop_
_entity.id
_entity.type
_entity.pdbx_description
1 polymer ?
#
loop_
_entity_poly.entity_id
_entity_poly.type
_entity_poly.pdbx_seq_one_letter_code
_entity_poly.pdbx_strand_id
1 'polypeptide(L)' 'MRHLTKTNKYFLLVGLTFLATSLIFYILAWLGRPSLENTLVNVSSIALTLGISTYVLLGLKMIIDILKTSSHP' A
#
# COMPACT_ATOMS: atom_id res chain seq x y z
N MET A 1 -24.96 3.31 3.84
CA MET A 1 -23.49 3.43 3.71
C MET A 1 -22.78 2.23 4.35
N ARG A 2 -22.83 1.03 3.74
CA ARG A 2 -22.08 -0.14 4.26
C ARG A 2 -21.73 -1.14 3.16
N HIS A 3 -21.27 -0.63 2.02
CA HIS A 3 -20.70 -1.48 0.98
C HIS A 3 -19.22 -1.11 0.83
N LEU A 4 -18.41 -1.43 1.85
CA LEU A 4 -17.00 -1.71 1.61
C LEU A 4 -17.00 -2.93 0.69
N THR A 5 -17.05 -2.67 -0.62
CA THR A 5 -16.99 -3.71 -1.64
C THR A 5 -15.82 -4.61 -1.31
N LYS A 6 -16.01 -5.93 -1.37
CA LYS A 6 -15.01 -6.95 -0.97
C LYS A 6 -13.60 -6.59 -1.48
N THR A 7 -13.53 -6.04 -2.69
CA THR A 7 -12.36 -5.47 -3.36
C THR A 7 -11.63 -4.39 -2.55
N ASN A 8 -12.33 -3.42 -1.96
CA ASN A 8 -11.70 -2.36 -1.15
C ASN A 8 -11.03 -2.93 0.11
N LYS A 9 -11.58 -4.00 0.71
CA LYS A 9 -10.93 -4.71 1.81
C LYS A 9 -9.65 -5.42 1.38
N TYR A 10 -9.66 -6.06 0.20
CA TYR A 10 -8.47 -6.68 -0.35
C TYR A 10 -7.40 -5.63 -0.68
N PHE A 11 -7.77 -4.50 -1.29
CA PHE A 11 -6.83 -3.40 -1.54
C PHE A 11 -6.21 -2.83 -0.26
N LEU A 12 -7.02 -2.62 0.78
CA LEU A 12 -6.52 -2.22 2.10
C LEU A 12 -5.55 -3.24 2.69
N LEU A 13 -5.89 -4.52 2.64
CA LEU A 13 -5.06 -5.59 3.19
C LEU A 13 -3.75 -5.73 2.42
N VAL A 14 -3.80 -5.70 1.09
CA VAL A 14 -2.62 -5.74 0.23
C VAL A 14 -1.71 -4.55 0.51
N GLY A 15 -2.22 -3.32 0.51
CA GLY A 15 -1.43 -2.13 0.82
C GLY A 15 -0.80 -2.19 2.22
N LEU A 16 -1.55 -2.66 3.22
CA LEU A 16 -1.05 -2.83 4.58
C LEU A 16 0.06 -3.88 4.67
N THR A 17 -0.07 -5.00 3.95
CA THR A 17 0.98 -6.03 3.90
C THR A 17 2.26 -5.49 3.27
N PHE A 18 2.18 -4.74 2.16
CA PHE A 18 3.35 -4.11 1.55
C PHE A 18 4.01 -3.08 2.48
N LEU A 19 3.23 -2.27 3.20
CA LEU A 19 3.76 -1.35 4.21
C LEU A 19 4.48 -2.10 5.34
N ALA A 20 3.83 -3.12 5.90
CA ALA A 20 4.39 -3.93 6.98
C ALA A 20 5.68 -4.63 6.54
N THR A 21 5.69 -5.22 5.34
CA THR A 21 6.87 -5.84 4.74
C THR A 21 7.97 -4.81 4.54
N SER A 22 7.69 -3.63 4.00
CA SER A 22 8.69 -2.58 3.81
C SER A 22 9.35 -2.16 5.13
N LEU A 23 8.55 -2.07 6.20
CA LEU A 23 9.00 -1.69 7.53
C LEU A 23 9.89 -2.78 8.15
N ILE A 24 9.49 -4.05 8.01
CA ILE A 24 10.30 -5.19 8.47
C ILE A 24 11.65 -5.21 7.74
N PHE A 25 11.66 -5.06 6.42
CA PHE A 25 12.90 -5.02 5.64
C PHE A 25 13.77 -3.81 5.99
N TYR A 26 13.19 -2.67 6.30
CA TYR A 26 13.92 -1.50 6.76
C TYR A 26 14.60 -1.73 8.12
N ILE A 27 13.88 -2.32 9.08
CA ILE A 27 14.43 -2.68 10.39
C ILE A 27 15.52 -3.76 10.25
N LEU A 28 15.33 -4.74 9.37
CA LEU A 28 16.34 -5.75 9.06
C LEU A 28 17.57 -5.14 8.37
N ALA A 29 17.40 -4.13 7.53
CA ALA A 29 18.51 -3.40 6.92
C ALA A 29 19.35 -2.70 7.99
N TRP A 30 18.67 -2.07 8.96
CA TRP A 30 19.30 -1.40 10.10
C TRP A 30 20.06 -2.36 11.03
N LEU A 31 19.57 -3.59 11.20
CA LEU A 31 20.25 -4.64 11.98
C LEU A 31 21.30 -5.43 11.17
N GLY A 32 21.32 -5.24 9.85
CA GLY A 32 22.08 -6.03 8.91
C GLY A 32 23.54 -5.62 8.80
N ARG A 33 24.33 -6.43 8.07
CA ARG A 33 25.70 -6.05 7.70
C ARG A 33 25.67 -4.98 6.59
N PRO A 34 26.66 -4.08 6.53
CA PRO A 34 26.69 -2.97 5.57
C PRO A 34 26.65 -3.42 4.09
N SER A 35 27.04 -4.66 3.78
CA SER A 35 26.93 -5.22 2.43
C SER A 35 25.50 -5.56 1.99
N LEU A 36 24.59 -5.77 2.94
CA LEU A 36 23.18 -6.12 2.69
C LEU A 36 22.24 -4.94 2.90
N GLU A 37 22.64 -3.96 3.70
CA GLU A 37 21.86 -2.76 4.01
C GLU A 37 21.35 -2.08 2.73
N ASN A 38 22.23 -1.84 1.75
CA ASN A 38 21.85 -1.14 0.52
C ASN A 38 20.79 -1.91 -0.29
N THR A 39 20.90 -3.24 -0.34
CA THR A 39 19.92 -4.10 -1.02
C THR A 39 18.59 -4.14 -0.27
N LEU A 40 18.62 -4.28 1.06
CA LEU A 40 17.43 -4.36 1.90
C LEU A 40 16.68 -3.01 1.94
N VAL A 41 17.38 -1.89 1.99
CA VAL A 41 16.80 -0.55 1.88
C VAL A 41 16.16 -0.35 0.51
N ASN A 42 16.81 -0.79 -0.56
CA ASN A 42 16.23 -0.67 -1.91
C ASN A 42 14.96 -1.52 -2.07
N VAL A 43 14.97 -2.77 -1.58
CA VAL A 43 13.79 -3.64 -1.56
C VAL A 43 12.67 -3.05 -0.69
N SER A 44 13.02 -2.53 0.49
CA SER A 44 12.10 -1.81 1.37
C SER A 44 11.47 -0.61 0.66
N SER A 45 12.26 0.19 -0.03
CA SER A 45 11.78 1.37 -0.77
C SER A 45 10.81 1.01 -1.89
N ILE A 46 11.08 -0.07 -2.63
CA ILE A 46 10.16 -0.60 -3.65
C ILE A 46 8.86 -1.07 -3.01
N ALA A 47 8.93 -1.86 -1.93
CA ALA A 47 7.76 -2.35 -1.21
C ALA A 47 6.92 -1.19 -0.64
N LEU A 48 7.58 -0.15 -0.11
CA LEU A 48 6.92 1.05 0.39
C LEU A 48 6.19 1.80 -0.73
N THR A 49 6.85 1.97 -1.88
CA THR A 49 6.27 2.63 -3.06
C THR A 49 5.04 1.89 -3.57
N LEU A 50 5.09 0.55 -3.63
CA LEU A 50 3.94 -0.29 -4.00
C LEU A 50 2.80 -0.22 -2.97
N GLY A 51 3.15 -0.21 -1.67
CA GLY A 51 2.20 0.00 -0.58
C GLY A 51 1.47 1.34 -0.73
N ILE A 52 2.19 2.45 -0.89
CA ILE A 52 1.60 3.77 -1.08
C ILE A 52 0.75 3.82 -2.35
N SER A 53 1.24 3.26 -3.46
CA SER A 53 0.52 3.24 -4.74
C SER A 53 -0.84 2.52 -4.64
N THR A 54 -0.91 1.41 -3.90
CA THR A 54 -2.17 0.69 -3.69
C THR A 54 -3.17 1.51 -2.87
N TYR A 55 -2.73 2.30 -1.89
CA TYR A 55 -3.61 3.24 -1.17
C TYR A 55 -4.07 4.40 -2.06
N VAL A 56 -3.20 4.95 -2.90
CA VAL A 56 -3.56 6.03 -3.84
C VAL A 56 -4.62 5.52 -4.82
N LEU A 57 -4.43 4.33 -5.40
CA LEU A 57 -5.40 3.71 -6.30
C LEU A 57 -6.75 3.45 -5.60
N LEU A 58 -6.72 2.99 -4.36
CA LEU A 58 -7.93 2.79 -3.57
C LEU A 58 -8.67 4.11 -3.33
N GLY A 59 -7.95 5.16 -2.94
CA GLY A 59 -8.50 6.49 -2.71
C GLY A 59 -9.13 7.06 -3.98
N LEU A 60 -8.42 6.97 -5.11
CA LEU A 60 -8.93 7.39 -6.42
C LEU A 60 -10.19 6.62 -6.81
N LYS A 61 -10.20 5.29 -6.61
CA LYS A 61 -11.37 4.46 -6.86
C LYS A 61 -12.57 4.91 -6.01
N MET A 62 -12.37 5.19 -4.73
CA MET A 62 -13.44 5.68 -3.84
C MET A 62 -13.99 7.03 -4.30
N ILE A 63 -13.12 7.95 -4.71
CA ILE A 63 -13.52 9.27 -5.24
C ILE A 63 -14.36 9.10 -6.52
N ILE A 64 -13.91 8.26 -7.45
CA ILE A 64 -14.64 7.96 -8.69
C ILE A 64 -15.99 7.31 -8.40
N ASP A 65 -16.04 6.35 -7.47
CA ASP A 65 -17.29 5.68 -7.09
C ASP A 65 -18.29 6.71 -6.53
N ILE A 66 -17.85 7.64 -5.66
CA ILE A 66 -18.69 8.74 -5.13
C ILE A 66 -19.19 9.66 -6.27
N LEU A 67 -18.29 10.09 -7.15
CA LEU A 67 -18.64 10.93 -8.31
C LEU A 67 -19.71 10.27 -9.18
N LYS A 68 -19.54 9.00 -9.54
CA LYS A 68 -20.51 8.23 -10.33
C LYS A 68 -21.87 8.11 -9.65
N THR A 69 -21.88 7.93 -8.33
CA THR A 69 -23.13 7.84 -7.56
C THR A 69 -23.82 9.20 -7.44
N SER A 70 -23.07 10.31 -7.46
CA SER A 70 -23.63 11.66 -7.45
C SER A 70 -24.16 12.14 -8.81
N SER A 71 -23.69 11.55 -9.91
CA SER A 71 -24.08 11.92 -11.28
C SER A 71 -25.36 11.28 -11.79
N HIS A 72 -25.95 10.32 -11.06
CA HIS A 72 -27.24 9.72 -11.38
C HIS A 72 -28.20 9.87 -10.18
N PRO A 73 -29.15 10.82 -10.21
CA PRO A 73 -30.22 10.95 -9.22
C PRO A 73 -31.23 9.81 -9.29
#